data_AF-A0A7J2V0E2-F1
#
_entry.id   AF-A0A7J2V0E2-F1
#
_cell.length_a   1.000
_cell.length_b   1.000
_cell.length_c   1.000
_cell.angle_alpha   90.00
_cell.angle_beta   90.00
_cell.angle_gamma   90.00
#
_symmetry.space_group_name_H-M   'P 1'
#
loop_
_entity.id
_entity.type
_entity.pdbx_description
1 polymer ?
#
loop_
_entity_poly.entity_id
_entity_poly.type
_entity_poly.pdbx_seq_one_letter_code
_entity_poly.pdbx_strand_id
1 'polypeptide(L)'
;IYIPSMFADTRELIELSKVVARYGGIYSTHMRNEGVGLIDSVIEAITIGLESGAPVEISHIKASGRPSWGKVSVALDLISEYASRGYDVSADAYPYEASSTTLTALLPKDIREGSRDEVMKKLSDPAVIERLRQGLGGVVLEDRYISWHDIMISYSPSHKELEGMRVDKIAEKMGLDPIEAVVRMLLDDGLATRMIIFGMRGEDVETAIKHPLVAIGSDGSVTRPGVGKPHPRSYGTFPKVIARYVRESKILSLQEAIRKMTSLPARKLRLWDRGIIRPGFKADLVVFNYYTIEDTATYENPHSYPKGIEYVVVNGEIAVERGRLLSSVRAGRVLRRAW
;
A
#
# COMPACT_ATOMS: atom_id res chain seq x y z
N ILE A 1 -4.43 1.82 -12.25
CA ILE A 1 -2.95 2.05 -12.28
C ILE A 1 -2.16 0.95 -13.00
N TYR A 2 -2.38 -0.35 -12.73
CA TYR A 2 -1.53 -1.43 -13.25
C TYR A 2 -2.09 -2.18 -14.47
N ILE A 3 -1.18 -2.75 -15.27
CA ILE A 3 -1.51 -3.73 -16.31
C ILE A 3 -1.80 -5.08 -15.64
N PRO A 4 -2.77 -5.86 -16.14
CA PRO A 4 -3.61 -5.59 -17.32
C PRO A 4 -4.86 -4.74 -17.04
N SER A 5 -5.28 -4.62 -15.79
CA SER A 5 -6.61 -4.07 -15.44
C SER A 5 -6.77 -2.57 -15.71
N MET A 6 -5.70 -1.82 -15.99
CA MET A 6 -5.80 -0.41 -16.38
C MET A 6 -6.50 -0.16 -17.72
N PHE A 7 -6.79 -1.22 -18.48
CA PHE A 7 -7.57 -1.19 -19.71
C PHE A 7 -9.04 -1.63 -19.51
N ALA A 8 -9.40 -2.15 -18.32
CA ALA A 8 -10.76 -2.59 -18.04
C ALA A 8 -11.72 -1.40 -17.91
N ASP A 9 -12.89 -1.55 -18.52
CA ASP A 9 -14.01 -0.61 -18.40
C ASP A 9 -14.73 -0.79 -17.05
N THR A 10 -15.32 0.28 -16.52
CA THR A 10 -16.08 0.21 -15.26
C THR A 10 -17.23 -0.80 -15.33
N ARG A 11 -17.89 -0.96 -16.48
CA ARG A 11 -18.96 -1.95 -16.69
C ARG A 11 -18.45 -3.38 -16.56
N GLU A 12 -17.25 -3.68 -17.06
CA GLU A 12 -16.62 -4.98 -16.88
C GLU A 12 -16.44 -5.29 -15.38
N LEU A 13 -15.93 -4.31 -14.63
CA LEU A 13 -15.73 -4.43 -13.18
C LEU A 13 -17.06 -4.60 -12.42
N ILE A 14 -18.14 -3.93 -12.85
CA ILE A 14 -19.49 -4.11 -12.31
C ILE A 14 -19.98 -5.55 -12.50
N GLU A 15 -19.88 -6.09 -13.72
CA GLU A 15 -20.37 -7.45 -14.02
C GLU A 15 -19.59 -8.52 -13.25
N LEU A 16 -18.27 -8.37 -13.11
CA LEU A 16 -17.46 -9.25 -12.26
C LEU A 16 -17.85 -9.13 -10.79
N SER A 17 -18.06 -7.90 -10.31
CA SER A 17 -18.42 -7.64 -8.92
C SER A 17 -19.81 -8.17 -8.57
N LYS A 18 -20.75 -8.26 -9.51
CA LYS A 18 -22.04 -8.95 -9.31
C LYS A 18 -21.85 -10.42 -8.96
N VAL A 19 -20.87 -11.09 -9.59
CA VAL A 19 -20.53 -12.47 -9.23
C VAL A 19 -19.98 -12.54 -7.81
N VAL A 20 -19.08 -11.63 -7.45
CA VAL A 20 -18.52 -11.53 -6.08
C VAL A 20 -19.65 -11.32 -5.06
N ALA A 21 -20.60 -10.42 -5.33
CA ALA A 21 -21.74 -10.13 -4.47
C ALA A 21 -22.65 -11.35 -4.25
N ARG A 22 -22.90 -12.18 -5.28
CA ARG A 22 -23.69 -13.42 -5.16
C ARG A 22 -23.07 -14.41 -4.16
N TYR A 23 -21.75 -14.45 -4.09
CA TYR A 23 -21.03 -15.25 -3.08
C TYR A 23 -20.75 -14.46 -1.80
N GLY A 24 -21.31 -13.25 -1.66
CA GLY A 24 -21.13 -12.29 -0.56
C GLY A 24 -19.69 -11.84 -0.30
N GLY A 25 -18.83 -11.92 -1.31
CA GLY A 25 -17.46 -11.42 -1.24
C GLY A 25 -17.40 -9.89 -1.20
N ILE A 26 -16.20 -9.35 -1.33
CA ILE A 26 -15.91 -7.92 -1.22
C ILE A 26 -15.21 -7.49 -2.50
N TYR A 27 -15.63 -6.37 -3.07
CA TYR A 27 -14.88 -5.66 -4.10
C TYR A 27 -13.81 -4.80 -3.41
N SER A 28 -12.59 -5.32 -3.33
CA SER A 28 -11.43 -4.55 -2.86
C SER A 28 -10.65 -3.98 -4.05
N THR A 29 -10.25 -2.72 -3.98
CA THR A 29 -9.69 -2.01 -5.13
C THR A 29 -8.50 -1.13 -4.80
N HIS A 30 -7.43 -1.32 -5.55
CA HIS A 30 -6.43 -0.29 -5.81
C HIS A 30 -6.98 0.59 -6.93
N MET A 31 -7.42 1.79 -6.56
CA MET A 31 -8.19 2.68 -7.43
C MET A 31 -7.47 3.06 -8.73
N ARG A 32 -8.24 3.49 -9.72
CA ARG A 32 -7.74 3.78 -11.08
C ARG A 32 -6.69 4.88 -11.08
N ASN A 33 -6.87 5.91 -10.27
CA ASN A 33 -5.95 7.01 -10.03
C ASN A 33 -5.99 7.43 -8.54
N GLU A 34 -4.84 7.79 -7.97
CA GLU A 34 -4.71 8.26 -6.58
C GLU A 34 -4.07 9.66 -6.51
N GLY A 35 -3.91 10.30 -7.68
CA GLY A 35 -3.43 11.66 -7.85
C GLY A 35 -4.60 12.60 -8.14
N VAL A 36 -4.54 13.36 -9.24
CA VAL A 36 -5.57 14.37 -9.51
C VAL A 36 -6.96 13.79 -9.67
N GLY A 37 -7.06 12.58 -10.23
CA GLY A 37 -8.30 11.82 -10.43
C GLY A 37 -8.70 10.95 -9.23
N LEU A 38 -8.17 11.23 -8.03
CA LEU A 38 -8.52 10.51 -6.80
C LEU A 38 -10.04 10.48 -6.58
N ILE A 39 -10.71 11.63 -6.68
CA ILE A 39 -12.14 11.74 -6.38
C ILE A 39 -12.97 10.95 -7.40
N ASP A 40 -12.65 11.08 -8.68
CA ASP A 40 -13.32 10.31 -9.74
C ASP A 40 -13.15 8.80 -9.54
N SER A 41 -11.99 8.37 -9.05
CA SER A 41 -11.73 6.95 -8.79
C SER A 41 -12.46 6.43 -7.56
N VAL A 42 -12.66 7.27 -6.53
CA VAL A 42 -13.51 6.95 -5.37
C VAL A 42 -14.96 6.82 -5.82
N ILE A 43 -15.44 7.75 -6.66
CA ILE A 43 -16.79 7.70 -7.25
C ILE A 43 -16.95 6.43 -8.08
N GLU A 44 -15.98 6.08 -8.91
CA GLU A 44 -15.98 4.82 -9.69
C GLU A 44 -16.12 3.60 -8.76
N ALA A 45 -15.32 3.52 -7.70
CA ALA A 45 -15.36 2.41 -6.76
C ALA A 45 -16.71 2.28 -6.05
N ILE A 46 -17.29 3.41 -5.64
CA ILE A 46 -18.62 3.46 -5.04
C ILE A 46 -19.68 3.02 -6.05
N THR A 47 -19.67 3.54 -7.28
CA THR A 47 -20.60 3.14 -8.36
C THR A 47 -20.54 1.64 -8.62
N ILE A 48 -19.34 1.05 -8.67
CA ILE A 48 -19.19 -0.41 -8.80
C ILE A 48 -19.88 -1.14 -7.66
N GLY A 49 -19.69 -0.70 -6.41
CA GLY A 49 -20.35 -1.27 -5.24
C GLY A 49 -21.88 -1.17 -5.31
N LEU A 50 -22.40 -0.01 -5.70
CA LEU A 50 -23.84 0.25 -5.83
C LEU A 50 -24.48 -0.64 -6.88
N GLU A 51 -23.92 -0.69 -8.09
CA GLU A 51 -24.50 -1.42 -9.21
C GLU A 51 -24.31 -2.94 -9.11
N SER A 52 -23.31 -3.38 -8.36
CA SER A 52 -23.06 -4.82 -8.15
C SER A 52 -23.69 -5.38 -6.88
N GLY A 53 -23.98 -4.53 -5.88
CA GLY A 53 -24.37 -4.94 -4.54
C GLY A 53 -23.24 -5.49 -3.68
N ALA A 54 -21.98 -5.44 -4.14
CA ALA A 54 -20.82 -5.88 -3.37
C ALA A 54 -20.39 -4.81 -2.35
N PRO A 55 -20.02 -5.20 -1.11
CA PRO A 55 -19.22 -4.36 -0.23
C PRO A 55 -17.94 -3.85 -0.91
N VAL A 56 -17.58 -2.59 -0.67
CA VAL A 56 -16.42 -1.93 -1.26
C VAL A 56 -15.33 -1.71 -0.22
N GLU A 57 -14.11 -2.14 -0.51
CA GLU A 57 -12.90 -1.83 0.26
C GLU A 57 -11.92 -1.05 -0.62
N ILE A 58 -11.77 0.25 -0.37
CA ILE A 58 -10.76 1.07 -1.06
C ILE A 58 -9.42 0.83 -0.38
N SER A 59 -8.52 0.12 -1.05
CA SER A 59 -7.19 -0.15 -0.51
C SER A 59 -6.38 1.12 -0.41
N HIS A 60 -5.57 1.22 0.66
CA HIS A 60 -4.53 2.21 0.88
C HIS A 60 -4.90 3.64 0.40
N ILE A 61 -6.02 4.18 0.89
CA ILE A 61 -6.53 5.49 0.50
C ILE A 61 -5.45 6.57 0.73
N LYS A 62 -5.19 7.36 -0.31
CA LYS A 62 -4.14 8.38 -0.29
C LYS A 62 -4.38 9.46 -1.34
N ALA A 63 -3.80 10.62 -1.13
CA ALA A 63 -3.58 11.62 -2.16
C ALA A 63 -2.08 11.64 -2.51
N SER A 64 -1.78 11.18 -3.71
CA SER A 64 -0.42 11.11 -4.23
C SER A 64 -0.12 12.33 -5.09
N GLY A 65 0.98 12.99 -4.78
CA GLY A 65 1.45 14.14 -5.54
C GLY A 65 0.91 15.48 -5.06
N ARG A 66 1.73 16.52 -5.21
CA ARG A 66 1.47 17.85 -4.64
C ARG A 66 0.10 18.46 -5.02
N PRO A 67 -0.38 18.38 -6.27
CA PRO A 67 -1.70 18.93 -6.64
C PRO A 67 -2.88 18.18 -6.04
N SER A 68 -2.64 16.99 -5.48
CA SER A 68 -3.68 16.14 -4.91
C SER A 68 -3.78 16.31 -3.40
N TRP A 69 -2.76 16.89 -2.75
CA TRP A 69 -2.72 17.03 -1.29
C TRP A 69 -3.95 17.77 -0.77
N GLY A 70 -4.57 17.23 0.28
CA GLY A 70 -5.83 17.68 0.86
C GLY A 70 -7.06 16.94 0.33
N LYS A 71 -6.98 16.26 -0.82
CA LYS A 71 -8.15 15.56 -1.39
C LYS A 71 -8.57 14.32 -0.59
N VAL A 72 -7.73 13.82 0.33
CA VAL A 72 -8.10 12.69 1.20
C VAL A 72 -9.33 13.01 2.06
N SER A 73 -9.48 14.25 2.56
CA SER A 73 -10.67 14.61 3.33
C SER A 73 -11.95 14.48 2.50
N VAL A 74 -11.92 15.00 1.27
CA VAL A 74 -13.06 14.94 0.34
C VAL A 74 -13.41 13.50 -0.03
N ALA A 75 -12.40 12.65 -0.28
CA ALA A 75 -12.60 11.23 -0.54
C ALA A 75 -13.27 10.52 0.65
N LEU A 76 -12.87 10.83 1.88
CA LEU A 76 -13.42 10.24 3.09
C LEU A 76 -14.83 10.76 3.41
N ASP A 77 -15.13 12.01 3.08
CA ASP A 77 -16.47 12.58 3.20
C ASP A 77 -17.45 11.82 2.28
N LEU A 78 -17.05 11.50 1.05
CA LEU A 78 -17.84 10.66 0.14
C LEU A 78 -18.04 9.25 0.71
N ILE A 79 -16.97 8.61 1.21
CA ILE A 79 -17.07 7.28 1.83
C ILE A 79 -18.06 7.31 3.01
N SER A 80 -17.97 8.33 3.88
CA SER A 80 -18.86 8.51 5.02
C SER A 80 -20.31 8.78 4.61
N GLU A 81 -20.53 9.60 3.59
CA GLU A 81 -21.85 9.90 3.06
C GLU A 81 -22.56 8.61 2.62
N TYR A 82 -21.91 7.79 1.79
CA TYR A 82 -22.49 6.54 1.33
C TYR A 82 -22.62 5.49 2.45
N ALA A 83 -21.64 5.41 3.36
CA ALA A 83 -21.76 4.54 4.53
C ALA A 83 -22.97 4.91 5.42
N SER A 84 -23.24 6.21 5.60
CA SER A 84 -24.39 6.70 6.38
C SER A 84 -25.75 6.35 5.76
N ARG A 85 -25.78 6.09 4.45
CA ARG A 85 -26.95 5.61 3.71
C ARG A 85 -27.14 4.08 3.78
N GLY A 86 -26.26 3.38 4.49
CA GLY A 86 -26.32 1.93 4.67
C GLY A 86 -25.51 1.12 3.66
N TYR A 87 -24.73 1.76 2.78
CA TYR A 87 -23.83 1.06 1.88
C TYR A 87 -22.56 0.61 2.61
N ASP A 88 -22.09 -0.62 2.35
CA ASP A 88 -20.86 -1.15 2.96
C ASP A 88 -19.62 -0.67 2.18
N VAL A 89 -19.21 0.58 2.43
CA VAL A 89 -18.03 1.21 1.83
C VAL A 89 -17.03 1.55 2.94
N SER A 90 -15.78 1.14 2.76
CA SER A 90 -14.68 1.37 3.71
C SER A 90 -13.37 1.58 2.98
N ALA A 91 -12.32 1.88 3.74
CA ALA A 91 -10.96 1.90 3.20
C ALA A 91 -9.95 1.35 4.21
N ASP A 92 -8.73 1.16 3.76
CA ASP A 92 -7.56 0.97 4.61
C ASP A 92 -6.47 1.99 4.29
N ALA A 93 -5.54 2.22 5.24
CA ALA A 93 -4.36 3.06 5.03
C ALA A 93 -3.17 2.52 5.82
N TYR A 94 -1.96 2.85 5.34
CA TYR A 94 -0.71 2.65 6.07
C TYR A 94 -0.17 3.98 6.64
N PRO A 95 0.53 3.98 7.78
CA PRO A 95 0.94 5.18 8.51
C PRO A 95 2.27 5.79 7.99
N TYR A 96 2.40 5.97 6.68
CA TYR A 96 3.64 6.46 6.06
C TYR A 96 3.34 7.44 4.91
N GLU A 97 4.25 8.39 4.69
CA GLU A 97 4.18 9.42 3.64
C GLU A 97 4.78 8.97 2.29
N ALA A 98 5.28 7.74 2.22
CA ALA A 98 5.76 7.14 0.98
C ALA A 98 4.95 5.90 0.58
N SER A 99 4.83 5.68 -0.72
CA SER A 99 4.27 4.46 -1.32
C SER A 99 5.39 3.57 -1.85
N SER A 100 5.09 2.33 -2.26
CA SER A 100 6.07 1.45 -2.89
C SER A 100 5.43 0.58 -3.96
N THR A 101 6.11 0.41 -5.09
CA THR A 101 5.66 -0.40 -6.22
C THR A 101 6.83 -0.70 -7.19
N THR A 102 6.55 -1.27 -8.37
CA THR A 102 7.54 -1.49 -9.43
C THR A 102 7.95 -0.18 -10.09
N LEU A 103 9.23 -0.04 -10.46
CA LEU A 103 9.74 1.16 -11.13
C LEU A 103 9.08 1.39 -12.49
N THR A 104 8.61 0.32 -13.14
CA THR A 104 7.83 0.41 -14.38
C THR A 104 6.57 1.26 -14.27
N ALA A 105 6.00 1.46 -13.08
CA ALA A 105 4.85 2.33 -12.88
C ALA A 105 5.13 3.81 -13.23
N LEU A 106 6.41 4.21 -13.36
CA LEU A 106 6.81 5.53 -13.87
C LEU A 106 6.68 5.66 -15.39
N LEU A 107 6.42 4.57 -16.11
CA LEU A 107 6.35 4.60 -17.57
C LEU A 107 4.92 4.91 -18.04
N PRO A 108 4.76 5.68 -19.13
CA PRO A 108 3.48 5.88 -19.79
C PRO A 108 2.76 4.57 -20.12
N LYS A 109 1.43 4.61 -20.16
CA LYS A 109 0.56 3.44 -20.39
C LYS A 109 0.93 2.68 -21.67
N ASP A 110 1.17 3.39 -22.77
CA ASP A 110 1.50 2.83 -24.08
C ASP A 110 2.88 2.15 -24.12
N ILE A 111 3.82 2.59 -23.28
CA ILE A 111 5.12 1.93 -23.12
C ILE A 111 4.99 0.63 -22.35
N ARG A 112 4.16 0.61 -21.30
CA ARG A 112 3.95 -0.58 -20.48
C ARG A 112 3.14 -1.66 -21.19
N GLU A 113 2.37 -1.31 -22.22
CA GLU A 113 1.50 -2.23 -22.94
C GLU A 113 2.27 -3.35 -23.63
N GLY A 114 1.78 -4.59 -23.49
CA GLY A 114 2.36 -5.79 -24.08
C GLY A 114 3.04 -6.72 -23.07
N SER A 115 3.70 -7.73 -23.60
CA SER A 115 4.54 -8.67 -22.88
C SER A 115 5.84 -8.01 -22.39
N ARG A 116 6.52 -8.67 -21.44
CA ARG A 116 7.81 -8.22 -20.91
C ARG A 116 8.83 -7.93 -22.03
N ASP A 117 8.94 -8.82 -23.01
CA ASP A 117 9.92 -8.69 -24.09
C ASP A 117 9.57 -7.51 -25.02
N GLU A 118 8.28 -7.27 -25.26
CA GLU A 118 7.82 -6.11 -26.04
C GLU A 118 8.13 -4.80 -25.33
N VAL A 119 7.90 -4.71 -24.01
CA VAL A 119 8.24 -3.53 -23.22
C VAL A 119 9.76 -3.29 -23.21
N MET A 120 10.55 -4.33 -23.02
CA MET A 120 12.02 -4.25 -23.07
C MET A 120 12.52 -3.77 -24.44
N LYS A 121 11.91 -4.29 -25.52
CA LYS A 121 12.21 -3.85 -26.89
C LYS A 121 11.87 -2.37 -27.11
N LYS A 122 10.71 -1.92 -26.64
CA LYS A 122 10.33 -0.48 -26.69
C LYS A 122 11.34 0.38 -25.94
N LEU A 123 11.75 -0.02 -24.74
CA LEU A 123 12.71 0.73 -23.92
C LEU A 123 14.13 0.76 -24.49
N SER A 124 14.46 -0.15 -25.41
CA SER A 124 15.76 -0.16 -26.11
C SER A 124 15.81 0.80 -27.30
N ASP A 125 14.68 1.40 -27.69
CA ASP A 125 14.61 2.37 -28.79
C ASP A 125 14.99 3.79 -28.31
N PRO A 126 16.06 4.41 -28.85
CA PRO A 126 16.45 5.77 -28.49
C PRO A 126 15.34 6.81 -28.67
N ALA A 127 14.45 6.63 -29.66
CA ALA A 127 13.32 7.53 -29.88
C ALA A 127 12.31 7.47 -28.72
N VAL A 128 12.13 6.28 -28.13
CA VAL A 128 11.30 6.12 -26.93
C VAL A 128 11.95 6.82 -25.73
N ILE A 129 13.26 6.70 -25.55
CA ILE A 129 13.98 7.37 -24.46
C ILE A 129 13.85 8.90 -24.59
N GLU A 130 14.02 9.45 -25.80
CA GLU A 130 13.86 10.89 -26.04
C GLU A 130 12.41 11.36 -25.78
N ARG A 131 11.42 10.57 -26.21
CA ARG A 131 10.01 10.86 -25.91
C ARG A 131 9.72 10.83 -24.41
N LEU A 132 10.31 9.86 -23.68
CA LEU A 132 10.24 9.81 -22.22
C LEU A 132 10.91 11.02 -21.60
N ARG A 133 12.07 11.46 -22.12
CA ARG A 133 12.75 12.67 -21.65
C ARG A 133 11.88 13.93 -21.79
N GLN A 134 11.16 14.07 -22.89
CA GLN A 134 10.25 15.19 -23.11
C GLN A 134 8.97 15.11 -22.26
N GLY A 135 8.39 13.90 -22.11
CA GLY A 135 7.15 13.69 -21.35
C GLY A 135 7.33 13.58 -19.83
N LEU A 136 8.50 13.14 -19.37
CA LEU A 136 8.84 12.91 -17.96
C LEU A 136 9.94 13.85 -17.46
N GLY A 137 10.38 14.83 -18.27
CA GLY A 137 11.48 15.76 -17.99
C GLY A 137 11.34 16.66 -16.75
N GLY A 138 10.29 16.46 -15.94
CA GLY A 138 10.11 17.02 -14.59
C GLY A 138 9.18 16.19 -13.69
N VAL A 139 8.97 14.89 -14.02
CA VAL A 139 8.02 13.93 -13.42
C VAL A 139 6.57 14.45 -13.31
N VAL A 140 5.92 14.58 -14.47
CA VAL A 140 4.46 14.61 -14.61
C VAL A 140 3.98 13.17 -14.81
N LEU A 141 3.93 12.41 -13.72
CA LEU A 141 3.31 11.09 -13.72
C LEU A 141 1.83 11.23 -13.40
N GLU A 142 0.96 11.10 -14.40
CA GLU A 142 -0.50 11.12 -14.20
C GLU A 142 -0.92 12.29 -13.26
N ASP A 143 -0.35 13.48 -13.52
CA ASP A 143 -0.58 14.73 -12.78
C ASP A 143 -0.10 14.75 -11.31
N ARG A 144 0.81 13.86 -10.91
CA ARG A 144 1.29 13.76 -9.52
C ARG A 144 2.44 14.69 -9.12
N TYR A 145 3.06 15.47 -10.01
CA TYR A 145 4.22 16.35 -9.70
C TYR A 145 5.14 15.77 -8.62
N ILE A 146 5.77 14.64 -8.96
CA ILE A 146 6.81 14.01 -8.15
C ILE A 146 8.15 14.58 -8.69
N SER A 147 9.28 14.26 -8.10
CA SER A 147 10.59 14.58 -8.70
C SER A 147 11.53 13.38 -8.59
N TRP A 148 12.63 13.37 -9.34
CA TRP A 148 13.60 12.27 -9.27
C TRP A 148 14.20 12.09 -7.86
N HIS A 149 14.29 13.17 -7.07
CA HIS A 149 14.71 13.12 -5.66
C HIS A 149 13.68 12.47 -4.72
N ASP A 150 12.41 12.36 -5.13
CA ASP A 150 11.34 11.73 -4.37
C ASP A 150 11.24 10.23 -4.65
N ILE A 151 12.08 9.68 -5.54
CA ILE A 151 12.02 8.27 -5.95
C ILE A 151 13.28 7.58 -5.45
N MET A 152 13.12 6.59 -4.58
CA MET A 152 14.19 5.74 -4.07
C MET A 152 14.11 4.36 -4.68
N ILE A 153 15.24 3.80 -5.13
CA ILE A 153 15.29 2.41 -5.56
C ILE A 153 15.29 1.50 -4.33
N SER A 154 14.30 0.62 -4.24
CA SER A 154 14.14 -0.30 -3.10
C SER A 154 14.63 -1.72 -3.41
N TYR A 155 14.81 -2.07 -4.67
CA TYR A 155 15.35 -3.36 -5.08
C TYR A 155 15.84 -3.29 -6.52
N SER A 156 17.05 -3.78 -6.77
CA SER A 156 17.62 -3.95 -8.11
C SER A 156 18.54 -5.19 -8.13
N PRO A 157 18.15 -6.29 -8.79
CA PRO A 157 18.99 -7.50 -8.83
C PRO A 157 20.35 -7.29 -9.49
N SER A 158 20.44 -6.42 -10.50
CA SER A 158 21.66 -6.15 -11.25
C SER A 158 22.49 -5.00 -10.65
N HIS A 159 21.87 -4.10 -9.87
CA HIS A 159 22.53 -2.92 -9.29
C HIS A 159 22.28 -2.78 -7.77
N LYS A 160 22.71 -3.78 -6.99
CA LYS A 160 22.48 -3.84 -5.53
C LYS A 160 23.07 -2.66 -4.77
N GLU A 161 24.18 -2.11 -5.25
CA GLU A 161 24.86 -0.95 -4.68
C GLU A 161 24.06 0.36 -4.81
N LEU A 162 23.03 0.38 -5.65
CA LEU A 162 22.14 1.53 -5.84
C LEU A 162 20.88 1.44 -4.96
N GLU A 163 20.65 0.31 -4.28
CA GLU A 163 19.50 0.14 -3.39
C GLU A 163 19.58 1.11 -2.20
N GLY A 164 18.49 1.84 -1.97
CA GLY A 164 18.40 2.91 -0.98
C GLY A 164 18.80 4.29 -1.49
N MET A 165 19.35 4.40 -2.70
CA MET A 165 19.66 5.69 -3.32
C MET A 165 18.44 6.30 -4.02
N ARG A 166 18.41 7.62 -4.07
CA ARG A 166 17.44 8.39 -4.88
C ARG A 166 17.84 8.41 -6.35
N VAL A 167 16.87 8.48 -7.26
CA VAL A 167 17.11 8.40 -8.71
C VAL A 167 17.99 9.54 -9.22
N ASP A 168 17.83 10.76 -8.69
CA ASP A 168 18.72 11.89 -9.00
C ASP A 168 20.20 11.59 -8.65
N LYS A 169 20.45 10.98 -7.49
CA LYS A 169 21.79 10.57 -7.05
C LYS A 169 22.35 9.38 -7.82
N ILE A 170 21.49 8.47 -8.25
CA ILE A 170 21.87 7.38 -9.15
C ILE A 170 22.30 7.93 -10.50
N ALA A 171 21.52 8.86 -11.06
CA ALA A 171 21.82 9.52 -12.33
C ALA A 171 23.18 10.25 -12.27
N GLU A 172 23.41 11.04 -11.22
CA GLU A 172 24.71 11.68 -10.94
C GLU A 172 25.85 10.66 -10.90
N LYS A 173 25.68 9.54 -10.16
CA LYS A 173 26.69 8.48 -10.01
C LYS A 173 26.97 7.75 -11.32
N MET A 174 25.96 7.55 -12.17
CA MET A 174 26.08 6.90 -13.47
C MET A 174 26.61 7.84 -14.57
N GLY A 175 26.62 9.16 -14.34
CA GLY A 175 26.91 10.15 -15.36
C GLY A 175 25.85 10.21 -16.46
N LEU A 176 24.60 9.90 -16.11
CA LEU A 176 23.46 9.83 -17.04
C LEU A 176 22.40 10.85 -16.63
N ASP A 177 21.47 11.16 -17.54
CA ASP A 177 20.24 11.81 -17.13
C ASP A 177 19.33 10.84 -16.35
N PRO A 178 18.40 11.34 -15.50
CA PRO A 178 17.55 10.47 -14.68
C PRO A 178 16.69 9.47 -15.45
N ILE A 179 16.19 9.84 -16.65
CA ILE A 179 15.39 8.94 -17.47
C ILE A 179 16.25 7.83 -18.04
N GLU A 180 17.43 8.16 -18.55
CA GLU A 180 18.36 7.16 -19.07
C GLU A 180 18.85 6.22 -17.96
N ALA A 181 19.12 6.72 -16.75
CA ALA A 181 19.44 5.89 -15.59
C ALA A 181 18.29 4.93 -15.24
N VAL A 182 17.04 5.41 -15.19
CA VAL A 182 15.86 4.57 -14.94
C VAL A 182 15.68 3.52 -16.02
N VAL A 183 15.76 3.89 -17.30
CA VAL A 183 15.61 2.96 -18.43
C VAL A 183 16.71 1.90 -18.39
N ARG A 184 17.96 2.29 -18.14
CA ARG A 184 19.09 1.37 -18.01
C ARG A 184 18.86 0.35 -16.90
N MET A 185 18.47 0.81 -15.71
CA MET A 185 18.17 -0.10 -14.59
C MET A 185 17.03 -1.06 -14.93
N LEU A 186 15.97 -0.57 -15.57
CA LEU A 186 14.85 -1.39 -16.01
C LEU A 186 15.29 -2.46 -17.02
N LEU A 187 16.14 -2.12 -17.98
CA LEU A 187 16.67 -3.07 -18.95
C LEU A 187 17.58 -4.11 -18.26
N ASP A 188 18.52 -3.65 -17.42
CA ASP A 188 19.49 -4.52 -16.74
C ASP A 188 18.81 -5.49 -15.75
N ASP A 189 17.73 -5.06 -15.08
CA ASP A 189 16.95 -5.88 -14.16
C ASP A 189 15.84 -6.69 -14.86
N GLY A 190 15.67 -6.49 -16.16
CA GLY A 190 14.56 -7.05 -16.93
C GLY A 190 13.19 -6.70 -16.33
N LEU A 191 12.99 -5.43 -15.98
CA LEU A 191 11.81 -4.80 -15.39
C LEU A 191 11.52 -5.16 -13.92
N ALA A 192 12.43 -5.85 -13.23
CA ALA A 192 12.24 -6.28 -11.84
C ALA A 192 12.52 -5.18 -10.80
N THR A 193 13.05 -4.02 -11.21
CA THR A 193 13.38 -2.92 -10.30
C THR A 193 12.16 -2.43 -9.53
N ARG A 194 12.31 -2.22 -8.21
CA ARG A 194 11.25 -1.69 -7.34
C ARG A 194 11.66 -0.35 -6.76
N MET A 195 10.65 0.45 -6.41
CA MET A 195 10.86 1.79 -5.89
C MET A 195 9.99 2.09 -4.66
N ILE A 196 10.38 3.16 -3.97
CA ILE A 196 9.61 3.87 -2.95
C ILE A 196 9.45 5.32 -3.41
N ILE A 197 8.23 5.85 -3.31
CA ILE A 197 7.87 7.17 -3.84
C ILE A 197 7.37 8.04 -2.70
N PHE A 198 8.10 9.12 -2.42
CA PHE A 198 7.79 10.12 -1.38
C PHE A 198 6.84 11.17 -1.95
N GLY A 199 5.57 10.81 -2.08
CA GLY A 199 4.57 11.63 -2.78
C GLY A 199 3.37 12.07 -1.94
N MET A 200 3.26 11.68 -0.67
CA MET A 200 2.12 12.02 0.18
C MET A 200 2.50 13.07 1.22
N ARG A 201 1.48 13.69 1.80
CA ARG A 201 1.62 14.70 2.85
C ARG A 201 1.17 14.13 4.20
N GLY A 202 1.94 14.41 5.27
CA GLY A 202 1.66 13.93 6.62
C GLY A 202 0.25 14.20 7.11
N GLU A 203 -0.30 15.41 6.88
CA GLU A 203 -1.66 15.77 7.28
C GLU A 203 -2.74 14.91 6.62
N ASP A 204 -2.53 14.49 5.37
CA ASP A 204 -3.48 13.63 4.65
C ASP A 204 -3.42 12.19 5.19
N VAL A 205 -2.20 11.71 5.52
CA VAL A 205 -2.01 10.41 6.18
C VAL A 205 -2.69 10.42 7.55
N GLU A 206 -2.50 11.47 8.35
CA GLU A 206 -3.18 11.63 9.64
C GLU A 206 -4.70 11.65 9.48
N THR A 207 -5.21 12.36 8.48
CA THR A 207 -6.66 12.43 8.18
C THR A 207 -7.22 11.04 7.87
N ALA A 208 -6.54 10.25 7.04
CA ALA A 208 -6.93 8.87 6.75
C ALA A 208 -6.89 7.99 8.01
N ILE A 209 -5.78 8.01 8.75
CA ILE A 209 -5.58 7.18 9.94
C ILE A 209 -6.64 7.47 11.03
N LYS A 210 -7.04 8.73 11.20
CA LYS A 210 -8.08 9.15 12.17
C LYS A 210 -9.47 8.67 11.79
N HIS A 211 -9.78 8.54 10.50
CA HIS A 211 -11.15 8.38 10.03
C HIS A 211 -11.77 7.03 10.45
N PRO A 212 -12.97 6.96 11.05
CA PRO A 212 -13.49 5.74 11.69
C PRO A 212 -13.75 4.56 10.74
N LEU A 213 -13.93 4.82 9.44
CA LEU A 213 -14.13 3.80 8.40
C LEU A 213 -12.82 3.32 7.75
N VAL A 214 -11.67 3.81 8.23
CA VAL A 214 -10.34 3.44 7.72
C VAL A 214 -9.67 2.44 8.65
N ALA A 215 -9.41 1.23 8.14
CA ALA A 215 -8.61 0.21 8.81
C ALA A 215 -7.10 0.46 8.62
N ILE A 216 -6.28 -0.20 9.43
CA ILE A 216 -4.82 -0.17 9.22
C ILE A 216 -4.42 -1.39 8.39
N GLY A 217 -3.93 -1.12 7.18
CA GLY A 217 -3.32 -2.10 6.28
C GLY A 217 -1.84 -1.78 6.11
N SER A 218 -0.95 -2.78 6.14
CA SER A 218 0.49 -2.49 6.00
C SER A 218 0.92 -2.20 4.58
N ASP A 219 0.23 -2.79 3.59
CA ASP A 219 0.65 -2.82 2.19
C ASP A 219 2.11 -3.33 2.03
N GLY A 220 2.58 -4.12 3.01
CA GLY A 220 3.92 -4.69 3.01
C GLY A 220 4.07 -5.74 1.93
N SER A 221 5.13 -5.66 1.12
CA SER A 221 5.47 -6.73 0.19
C SER A 221 6.12 -7.89 0.94
N VAL A 222 5.87 -9.12 0.48
CA VAL A 222 6.64 -10.28 0.93
C VAL A 222 8.09 -10.05 0.53
N THR A 223 8.97 -9.96 1.52
CA THR A 223 10.39 -9.70 1.34
C THR A 223 11.21 -10.73 2.09
N ARG A 224 12.35 -11.12 1.52
CA ARG A 224 13.33 -11.94 2.21
C ARG A 224 14.16 -11.03 3.12
N PRO A 225 14.36 -11.37 4.41
CA PRO A 225 15.23 -10.58 5.28
C PRO A 225 16.63 -10.39 4.66
N GLY A 226 17.11 -9.15 4.66
CA GLY A 226 18.43 -8.77 4.13
C GLY A 226 18.50 -8.62 2.61
N VAL A 227 17.37 -8.72 1.89
CA VAL A 227 17.31 -8.49 0.44
C VAL A 227 16.61 -7.19 0.14
N GLY A 228 17.30 -6.29 -0.56
CA GLY A 228 16.76 -4.99 -0.94
C GLY A 228 16.74 -3.99 0.23
N LYS A 229 16.09 -2.87 -0.05
CA LYS A 229 15.69 -1.83 0.89
C LYS A 229 14.18 -1.62 0.80
N PRO A 230 13.35 -2.63 1.16
CA PRO A 230 11.89 -2.53 1.02
C PRO A 230 11.30 -1.43 1.91
N HIS A 231 10.04 -1.07 1.65
CA HIS A 231 9.38 -0.04 2.43
C HIS A 231 9.24 -0.48 3.91
N PRO A 232 9.57 0.39 4.90
CA PRO A 232 9.57 0.05 6.33
C PRO A 232 8.20 -0.39 6.87
N ARG A 233 7.12 -0.01 6.18
CA ARG A 233 5.74 -0.51 6.41
C ARG A 233 5.61 -2.02 6.55
N SER A 234 6.48 -2.79 5.90
CA SER A 234 6.50 -4.26 5.99
C SER A 234 6.85 -4.78 7.40
N TYR A 235 7.52 -3.97 8.23
CA TYR A 235 7.98 -4.33 9.57
C TYR A 235 7.33 -3.47 10.66
N GLY A 236 7.04 -2.21 10.37
CA GLY A 236 6.72 -1.20 11.37
C GLY A 236 5.27 -0.75 11.46
N THR A 237 4.39 -1.13 10.52
CA THR A 237 3.04 -0.51 10.39
C THR A 237 2.26 -0.46 11.70
N PHE A 238 1.98 -1.61 12.31
CA PHE A 238 1.09 -1.66 13.48
C PHE A 238 1.72 -1.04 14.74
N PRO A 239 3.01 -1.29 15.06
CA PRO A 239 3.73 -0.58 16.12
C PRO A 239 3.75 0.94 15.94
N LYS A 240 3.94 1.42 14.69
CA LYS A 240 3.97 2.86 14.37
C LYS A 240 2.65 3.55 14.71
N VAL A 241 1.52 2.90 14.44
CA VAL A 241 0.19 3.44 14.82
C VAL A 241 0.13 3.71 16.32
N ILE A 242 0.58 2.77 17.15
CA ILE A 242 0.53 2.91 18.61
C ILE A 242 1.58 3.93 19.09
N ALA A 243 2.83 3.81 18.64
CA ALA A 243 3.91 4.69 19.05
C ALA A 243 3.66 6.15 18.64
N ARG A 244 3.46 6.39 17.34
CA ARG A 244 3.35 7.74 16.79
C ARG A 244 1.95 8.32 16.95
N TYR A 245 0.90 7.58 16.56
CA TYR A 245 -0.45 8.14 16.42
C TYR A 245 -1.30 8.06 17.69
N VAL A 246 -0.97 7.16 18.62
CA VAL A 246 -1.61 7.09 19.95
C VAL A 246 -0.78 7.78 21.03
N ARG A 247 0.50 7.42 21.17
CA ARG A 247 1.33 7.88 22.30
C ARG A 247 1.93 9.27 22.07
N GLU A 248 2.53 9.51 20.90
CA GLU A 248 3.23 10.77 20.61
C GLU A 248 2.27 11.90 20.18
N SER A 249 1.56 11.74 19.06
CA SER A 249 0.69 12.79 18.51
C SER A 249 -0.72 12.83 19.13
N LYS A 250 -1.13 11.74 19.79
CA LYS A 250 -2.43 11.60 20.49
C LYS A 250 -3.65 11.88 19.61
N ILE A 251 -3.54 11.64 18.30
CA ILE A 251 -4.67 11.82 17.37
C ILE A 251 -5.65 10.64 17.38
N LEU A 252 -5.23 9.49 17.95
CA LEU A 252 -6.05 8.31 18.20
C LEU A 252 -6.02 7.92 19.69
N SER A 253 -7.12 7.38 20.19
CA SER A 253 -7.09 6.61 21.44
C SER A 253 -6.51 5.22 21.20
N LEU A 254 -5.99 4.58 22.25
CA LEU A 254 -5.49 3.21 22.15
C LEU A 254 -6.59 2.24 21.71
N GLN A 255 -7.79 2.38 22.26
CA GLN A 255 -8.94 1.53 21.93
C GLN A 255 -9.31 1.64 20.46
N GLU A 256 -9.31 2.85 19.90
CA GLU A 256 -9.63 3.07 18.49
C GLU A 256 -8.53 2.52 17.57
N ALA A 257 -7.26 2.72 17.92
CA ALA A 257 -6.15 2.11 17.21
C ALA A 257 -6.26 0.57 17.19
N ILE A 258 -6.51 -0.06 18.34
CA ILE A 258 -6.72 -1.51 18.42
C ILE A 258 -7.93 -1.94 17.59
N ARG A 259 -9.05 -1.20 17.64
CA ARG A 259 -10.26 -1.49 16.85
C ARG A 259 -9.94 -1.52 15.35
N LYS A 260 -9.20 -0.51 14.86
CA LYS A 260 -8.77 -0.38 13.45
C LYS A 260 -7.82 -1.48 12.97
N MET A 261 -7.14 -2.16 13.90
CA MET A 261 -6.19 -3.24 13.61
C MET A 261 -6.77 -4.65 13.92
N THR A 262 -7.97 -4.74 14.48
CA THR A 262 -8.59 -6.01 14.91
C THR A 262 -10.04 -6.13 14.45
N SER A 263 -10.99 -5.61 15.23
CA SER A 263 -12.42 -5.81 14.98
C SER A 263 -12.94 -5.14 13.70
N LEU A 264 -12.35 -4.01 13.27
CA LEU A 264 -12.75 -3.34 12.02
C LEU A 264 -12.44 -4.22 10.79
N PRO A 265 -11.19 -4.65 10.53
CA PRO A 265 -10.92 -5.57 9.42
C PRO A 265 -11.60 -6.93 9.59
N ALA A 266 -11.73 -7.47 10.81
CA ALA A 266 -12.44 -8.73 11.05
C ALA A 266 -13.92 -8.63 10.62
N ARG A 267 -14.60 -7.52 10.94
CA ARG A 267 -15.99 -7.28 10.51
C ARG A 267 -16.10 -7.15 9.00
N LYS A 268 -15.19 -6.39 8.37
CA LYS A 268 -15.17 -6.23 6.91
C LYS A 268 -15.05 -7.58 6.21
N LEU A 269 -14.11 -8.40 6.67
CA LEU A 269 -13.86 -9.76 6.16
C LEU A 269 -14.89 -10.81 6.65
N ARG A 270 -15.87 -10.41 7.47
CA ARG A 270 -16.92 -11.28 8.05
C ARG A 270 -16.34 -12.47 8.84
N LEU A 271 -15.27 -12.21 9.58
CA LEU A 271 -14.63 -13.14 10.50
C LEU A 271 -15.30 -13.05 11.88
N TRP A 272 -16.38 -13.82 12.07
CA TRP A 272 -17.24 -13.72 13.25
C TRP A 272 -16.68 -14.32 14.53
N ASP A 273 -15.58 -15.06 14.45
CA ASP A 273 -14.90 -15.72 15.58
C ASP A 273 -13.53 -15.08 15.93
N ARG A 274 -13.23 -13.90 15.37
CA ARG A 274 -11.93 -13.19 15.52
C ARG A 274 -12.10 -11.69 15.72
N GLY A 275 -10.98 -11.03 16.03
CA GLY A 275 -10.87 -9.56 16.10
C GLY A 275 -11.38 -8.92 17.41
N ILE A 276 -11.93 -9.71 18.33
CA ILE A 276 -12.36 -9.27 19.67
C ILE A 276 -11.96 -10.36 20.67
N ILE A 277 -11.53 -9.96 21.88
CA ILE A 277 -11.25 -10.90 22.98
C ILE A 277 -12.57 -11.26 23.66
N ARG A 278 -13.03 -12.50 23.46
CA ARG A 278 -14.29 -13.01 24.03
C ARG A 278 -14.22 -14.54 24.19
N PRO A 279 -14.82 -15.12 25.26
CA PRO A 279 -14.98 -16.57 25.34
C PRO A 279 -15.65 -17.15 24.07
N GLY A 280 -15.09 -18.25 23.56
CA GLY A 280 -15.54 -18.91 22.32
C GLY A 280 -14.90 -18.38 21.03
N PHE A 281 -14.18 -17.25 21.07
CA PHE A 281 -13.44 -16.74 19.90
C PHE A 281 -12.06 -17.41 19.80
N LYS A 282 -11.44 -17.33 18.62
CA LYS A 282 -10.09 -17.83 18.40
C LYS A 282 -9.10 -17.02 19.23
N ALA A 283 -8.14 -17.72 19.83
CA ALA A 283 -7.06 -17.11 20.61
C ALA A 283 -5.97 -16.53 19.69
N ASP A 284 -6.34 -15.51 18.93
CA ASP A 284 -5.42 -14.63 18.21
C ASP A 284 -5.16 -13.41 19.08
N LEU A 285 -4.01 -13.38 19.76
CA LEU A 285 -3.71 -12.41 20.80
C LEU A 285 -2.33 -11.79 20.57
N VAL A 286 -2.20 -10.52 20.93
CA VAL A 286 -0.90 -9.84 20.99
C VAL A 286 -0.73 -9.26 22.38
N VAL A 287 0.39 -9.56 23.02
CA VAL A 287 0.83 -8.92 24.25
C VAL A 287 1.96 -7.97 23.88
N PHE A 288 1.78 -6.69 24.19
CA PHE A 288 2.77 -5.67 23.90
C PHE A 288 2.91 -4.69 25.06
N ASN A 289 4.11 -4.13 25.20
CA ASN A 289 4.41 -3.09 26.18
C ASN A 289 4.08 -1.72 25.57
N TYR A 290 3.02 -1.09 26.10
CA TYR A 290 2.54 0.21 25.64
C TYR A 290 3.60 1.33 25.69
N TYR A 291 4.51 1.30 26.68
CA TYR A 291 5.51 2.35 26.87
C TYR A 291 6.73 2.17 25.98
N THR A 292 7.04 0.95 25.55
CA THR A 292 8.26 0.65 24.77
C THR A 292 7.98 0.22 23.33
N ILE A 293 6.71 0.11 22.93
CA ILE A 293 6.36 -0.23 21.53
C ILE A 293 6.85 0.86 20.58
N GLU A 294 7.54 0.45 19.53
CA GLU A 294 8.24 1.33 18.59
C GLU A 294 8.45 0.62 17.25
N ASP A 295 8.19 1.32 16.14
CA ASP A 295 8.66 0.89 14.82
C ASP A 295 10.12 1.32 14.61
N THR A 296 10.99 0.34 14.38
CA THR A 296 12.44 0.56 14.26
C THR A 296 12.93 0.51 12.81
N ALA A 297 12.06 0.13 11.88
CA ALA A 297 12.37 0.06 10.46
C ALA A 297 12.35 1.46 9.83
N THR A 298 13.45 1.84 9.19
CA THR A 298 13.56 3.09 8.41
C THR A 298 13.69 2.78 6.92
N TYR A 299 13.75 3.80 6.08
CA TYR A 299 13.99 3.60 4.63
C TYR A 299 15.41 3.09 4.36
N GLU A 300 16.38 3.49 5.18
CA GLU A 300 17.80 3.11 5.09
C GLU A 300 18.06 1.74 5.73
N ASN A 301 17.36 1.44 6.83
CA ASN A 301 17.42 0.16 7.54
C ASN A 301 16.02 -0.47 7.71
N PRO A 302 15.42 -1.00 6.62
CA PRO A 302 14.05 -1.47 6.67
C PRO A 302 13.88 -2.86 7.28
N HIS A 303 14.93 -3.69 7.30
CA HIS A 303 14.90 -5.04 7.86
C HIS A 303 15.10 -5.04 9.38
N SER A 304 14.27 -4.27 10.08
CA SER A 304 14.35 -4.10 11.53
C SER A 304 13.02 -4.48 12.17
N TYR A 305 13.04 -5.45 13.09
CA TYR A 305 11.84 -5.86 13.81
C TYR A 305 11.47 -4.83 14.89
N PRO A 306 10.17 -4.59 15.11
CA PRO A 306 9.72 -3.61 16.08
C PRO A 306 10.04 -4.05 17.51
N LYS A 307 10.10 -3.07 18.42
CA LYS A 307 10.24 -3.32 19.86
C LYS A 307 8.87 -3.37 20.53
N GLY A 308 8.84 -3.93 21.73
CA GLY A 308 7.67 -3.91 22.61
C GLY A 308 6.57 -4.91 22.27
N ILE A 309 6.68 -5.70 21.19
CA ILE A 309 5.81 -6.87 20.97
C ILE A 309 6.41 -8.06 21.72
N GLU A 310 5.77 -8.50 22.82
CA GLU A 310 6.30 -9.56 23.67
C GLU A 310 5.80 -10.93 23.23
N TYR A 311 4.50 -11.07 23.01
CA TYR A 311 3.90 -12.33 22.58
C TYR A 311 2.93 -12.11 21.42
N VAL A 312 2.94 -13.05 20.47
CA VAL A 312 1.91 -13.19 19.44
C VAL A 312 1.42 -14.62 19.50
N VAL A 313 0.12 -14.79 19.71
CA VAL A 313 -0.56 -16.08 19.76
C VAL A 313 -1.47 -16.16 18.54
N VAL A 314 -1.44 -17.27 17.82
CA VAL A 314 -2.27 -17.53 16.65
C VAL A 314 -3.01 -18.84 16.88
N ASN A 315 -4.33 -18.82 16.87
CA ASN A 315 -5.17 -19.99 17.17
C ASN A 315 -4.80 -20.72 18.48
N GLY A 316 -4.32 -19.99 19.49
CA GLY A 316 -3.91 -20.55 20.79
C GLY A 316 -2.46 -21.03 20.88
N GLU A 317 -1.69 -20.99 19.79
CA GLU A 317 -0.27 -21.35 19.79
C GLU A 317 0.61 -20.09 19.76
N ILE A 318 1.67 -20.07 20.57
CA ILE A 318 2.60 -18.94 20.64
C ILE A 318 3.50 -18.96 19.40
N ALA A 319 3.39 -17.94 18.56
CA ALA A 319 4.21 -17.74 17.36
C ALA A 319 5.39 -16.78 17.60
N VAL A 320 5.24 -15.85 18.54
CA VAL A 320 6.31 -14.96 19.02
C VAL A 320 6.37 -15.06 20.53
N GLU A 321 7.55 -15.29 21.08
CA GLU A 321 7.79 -15.38 22.53
C GLU A 321 8.92 -14.43 22.93
N ARG A 322 8.64 -13.55 23.90
CA ARG A 322 9.58 -12.53 24.41
C ARG A 322 10.26 -11.74 23.28
N GLY A 323 9.47 -11.35 22.27
CA GLY A 323 9.93 -10.61 21.10
C GLY A 323 10.72 -11.41 20.07
N ARG A 324 10.79 -12.74 20.19
CA ARG A 324 11.48 -13.63 19.23
C ARG A 324 10.48 -14.49 18.47
N LEU A 325 10.61 -14.51 17.15
CA LEU A 325 9.81 -15.38 16.28
C LEU A 325 10.17 -16.86 16.49
N LEU A 326 9.17 -17.69 16.74
CA LEU A 326 9.30 -19.15 16.83
C LEU A 326 9.06 -19.77 15.44
N SER A 327 10.13 -19.86 14.63
CA SER A 327 10.05 -20.22 13.20
C SER A 327 9.42 -21.59 12.87
N SER A 328 9.36 -22.51 13.85
CA SER A 328 8.73 -23.82 13.70
C SER A 328 7.21 -23.79 13.83
N VAL A 329 6.64 -22.74 14.42
CA VAL A 329 5.19 -22.65 14.70
C VAL A 329 4.45 -22.12 13.47
N ARG A 330 3.52 -22.93 12.96
CA ARG A 330 2.68 -22.60 11.78
C ARG A 330 1.20 -22.80 12.11
N ALA A 331 0.73 -22.10 13.14
CA ALA A 331 -0.64 -22.22 13.64
C ALA A 331 -1.70 -21.53 12.75
N GLY A 332 -1.29 -20.91 11.65
CA GLY A 332 -2.18 -20.26 10.69
C GLY A 332 -3.16 -21.24 10.04
N ARG A 333 -4.36 -20.75 9.71
CA ARG A 333 -5.38 -21.52 8.98
C ARG A 333 -5.87 -20.70 7.80
N VAL A 334 -6.22 -21.39 6.71
CA VAL A 334 -6.96 -20.77 5.61
C VAL A 334 -8.33 -20.36 6.14
N LEU A 335 -8.60 -19.06 6.16
CA LEU A 335 -9.88 -18.52 6.58
C LEU A 335 -10.85 -18.66 5.41
N ARG A 336 -11.72 -19.67 5.52
CA ARG A 336 -12.85 -19.83 4.62
C ARG A 336 -14.04 -19.15 5.25
N ARG A 337 -14.87 -18.56 4.42
CA ARG A 337 -16.16 -18.08 4.89
C ARG A 337 -17.00 -19.28 5.31
N ALA A 338 -17.54 -19.24 6.52
CA ALA A 338 -18.58 -20.18 6.93
C ALA A 338 -19.84 -19.83 6.14
N TRP A 339 -20.39 -20.81 5.41
CA TRP A 339 -21.61 -20.67 4.61
C TRP A 339 -22.84 -20.66 5.51
#